data_AF-A0A8H6JU38-F1
#
_entry.id   AF-A0A8H6JU38-F1
#
_cell.length_a   1.000
_cell.length_b   1.000
_cell.length_c   1.000
_cell.angle_alpha   90.00
_cell.angle_beta   90.00
_cell.angle_gamma   90.00
#
_symmetry.space_group_name_H-M   'P 1'
#
loop_
_entity.id
_entity.type
_entity.pdbx_description
1 polymer ?
#
loop_
_entity_poly.entity_id
_entity_poly.type
_entity_poly.pdbx_seq_one_letter_code
_entity_poly.pdbx_strand_id
1 'polypeptide(L)'
;MRAVVDLVRASQISDEIQDWLRAPDASIDFNNNYKKRQPGTGLWLVQGAAFKAWLGQPGSSLWLRGFAGCGKSVLCSTAIQHTLRRRGFDRESRVGIAFFFFTFNDETKQETSSMLRALVLQLSDQLKKPHHKLAELYDNYKRATPPGRSLLECLHQICISFQDVYVILDALDESPRDSYRAAMLETLTEMRGWSDCHLHLLVTSRDEVDIREELEANQVETIPLKNDEIDQDIALFVSRHLRENRRLRKWSFSFDEIERVLTEKAQGV
;
A
#
# COMPACT_ATOMS: atom_id res chain seq x y z
N MET A 1 -8.48 -13.00 -2.56
CA MET A 1 -7.44 -13.87 -1.98
C MET A 1 -6.68 -14.58 -3.08
N ARG A 2 -7.34 -15.34 -3.97
CA ARG A 2 -6.69 -16.01 -5.12
C ARG A 2 -5.81 -15.07 -5.98
N ALA A 3 -6.33 -13.92 -6.42
CA ALA A 3 -5.57 -12.95 -7.24
C ALA A 3 -4.27 -12.40 -6.63
N VAL A 4 -4.23 -12.15 -5.31
CA VAL A 4 -3.01 -11.66 -4.61
C VAL A 4 -2.01 -12.80 -4.48
N VAL A 5 -2.51 -13.99 -4.18
CA VAL A 5 -1.70 -15.21 -4.09
C VAL A 5 -1.15 -15.61 -5.46
N ASP A 6 -1.91 -15.39 -6.54
CA ASP A 6 -1.48 -15.66 -7.92
C ASP A 6 -0.42 -14.65 -8.38
N LEU A 7 -0.49 -13.39 -7.95
CA LEU A 7 0.54 -12.36 -8.17
C LEU A 7 1.87 -12.65 -7.45
N VAL A 8 1.82 -13.49 -6.40
CA VAL A 8 2.97 -13.89 -5.56
C VAL A 8 3.50 -15.27 -5.95
N ARG A 9 2.81 -16.02 -6.83
CA ARG A 9 3.14 -17.43 -7.14
C ARG A 9 3.60 -17.68 -8.57
N ALA A 10 3.69 -16.67 -9.41
CA ALA A 10 4.16 -16.81 -10.78
C ALA A 10 5.68 -16.53 -10.85
N SER A 11 6.47 -17.20 -10.01
CA SER A 11 7.93 -17.05 -9.94
C SER A 11 8.58 -17.16 -11.33
N GLN A 12 8.83 -16.01 -11.94
CA GLN A 12 9.73 -15.87 -13.11
C GLN A 12 11.14 -15.53 -12.67
N ILE A 13 11.32 -15.26 -11.38
CA ILE A 13 12.58 -14.93 -10.73
C ILE A 13 13.11 -16.20 -10.07
N SER A 14 14.40 -16.49 -10.26
CA SER A 14 15.00 -17.67 -9.65
C SER A 14 15.09 -17.52 -8.12
N ASP A 15 15.04 -18.64 -7.42
CA ASP A 15 15.16 -18.68 -5.95
C ASP A 15 16.45 -17.98 -5.48
N GLU A 16 17.55 -18.08 -6.24
CA GLU A 16 18.80 -17.42 -5.88
C GLU A 16 18.72 -15.89 -5.89
N ILE A 17 17.98 -15.30 -6.85
CA ILE A 17 17.79 -13.85 -6.91
C ILE A 17 16.83 -13.41 -5.82
N GLN A 18 15.77 -14.18 -5.57
CA GLN A 18 14.80 -13.90 -4.51
C GLN A 18 15.48 -13.90 -3.12
N ASP A 19 16.28 -14.93 -2.83
CA ASP A 19 17.03 -15.08 -1.58
C ASP A 19 18.10 -14.00 -1.40
N TRP A 20 18.73 -13.59 -2.49
CA TRP A 20 19.72 -12.52 -2.47
C TRP A 20 19.09 -11.15 -2.22
N LEU A 21 17.96 -10.84 -2.87
CA LEU A 21 17.32 -9.54 -2.75
C LEU A 21 16.75 -9.32 -1.34
N ARG A 22 16.39 -10.41 -0.63
CA ARG A 22 15.92 -10.39 0.77
C ARG A 22 14.79 -9.38 0.99
N ALA A 23 13.90 -9.27 0.03
CA ALA A 23 12.80 -8.32 0.07
C ALA A 23 11.80 -8.69 1.18
N PRO A 24 11.28 -7.72 1.96
CA PRO A 24 10.22 -8.00 2.92
C PRO A 24 8.96 -8.55 2.23
N ASP A 25 8.36 -9.58 2.83
CA ASP A 25 7.12 -10.18 2.32
C ASP A 25 5.90 -9.34 2.77
N ALA A 26 5.44 -8.48 1.87
CA ALA A 26 4.25 -7.64 2.06
C ALA A 26 2.93 -8.44 2.04
N SER A 27 2.93 -9.70 1.58
CA SER A 27 1.73 -10.53 1.50
C SER A 27 1.19 -10.89 2.90
N ILE A 28 2.07 -10.98 3.90
CA ILE A 28 1.71 -11.25 5.30
C ILE A 28 0.86 -10.09 5.84
N ASP A 29 1.33 -8.85 5.67
CA ASP A 29 0.63 -7.65 6.16
C ASP A 29 -0.69 -7.47 5.42
N PHE A 30 -0.68 -7.61 4.09
CA PHE A 30 -1.90 -7.60 3.29
C PHE A 30 -2.92 -8.61 3.81
N ASN A 31 -2.52 -9.88 4.01
CA ASN A 31 -3.44 -10.92 4.46
C ASN A 31 -3.98 -10.65 5.86
N ASN A 32 -3.15 -10.14 6.77
CA ASN A 32 -3.56 -9.80 8.13
C ASN A 32 -4.54 -8.63 8.15
N ASN A 33 -4.25 -7.56 7.41
CA ASN A 33 -5.12 -6.38 7.33
C ASN A 33 -6.42 -6.68 6.56
N TYR A 34 -6.34 -7.51 5.51
CA TYR A 34 -7.52 -7.98 4.79
C TYR A 34 -8.44 -8.83 5.67
N LYS A 35 -7.92 -9.69 6.55
CA LYS A 35 -8.72 -10.48 7.51
C LYS A 35 -9.44 -9.62 8.55
N LYS A 36 -8.85 -8.47 8.93
CA LYS A 36 -9.47 -7.52 9.86
C LYS A 36 -10.62 -6.74 9.23
N ARG A 37 -10.68 -6.67 7.89
CA ARG A 37 -11.73 -5.98 7.16
C ARG A 37 -13.10 -6.57 7.46
N GLN A 38 -14.05 -5.71 7.80
CA GLN A 38 -15.45 -6.10 7.92
C GLN A 38 -16.14 -6.09 6.55
N PRO A 39 -16.86 -7.15 6.16
CA PRO A 39 -17.70 -7.13 4.97
C PRO A 39 -18.68 -5.96 5.01
N GLY A 40 -18.64 -5.11 3.97
CA GLY A 40 -19.45 -3.90 3.88
C GLY A 40 -18.66 -2.60 4.08
N THR A 41 -17.51 -2.64 4.77
CA THR A 41 -16.72 -1.44 5.05
C THR A 41 -15.66 -1.14 3.99
N GLY A 42 -15.24 0.12 3.93
CA GLY A 42 -14.24 0.67 3.01
C GLY A 42 -14.72 0.79 1.57
N LEU A 43 -16.02 0.60 1.31
CA LEU A 43 -16.59 0.71 -0.03
C LEU A 43 -16.66 2.16 -0.51
N TRP A 44 -16.91 3.10 0.39
CA TRP A 44 -16.94 4.53 0.10
C TRP A 44 -15.63 4.99 -0.55
N LEU A 45 -14.47 4.45 -0.12
CA LEU A 45 -13.17 4.76 -0.70
C LEU A 45 -13.13 4.38 -2.17
N VAL A 46 -13.35 3.09 -2.48
CA VAL A 46 -13.19 2.57 -3.84
C VAL A 46 -14.33 2.96 -4.80
N GLN A 47 -15.45 3.44 -4.26
CA GLN A 47 -16.56 4.00 -5.02
C GLN A 47 -16.46 5.53 -5.18
N GLY A 48 -15.64 6.19 -4.37
CA GLY A 48 -15.42 7.62 -4.37
C GLY A 48 -14.75 8.14 -5.64
N ALA A 49 -15.01 9.41 -5.96
CA ALA A 49 -14.50 10.05 -7.17
C ALA A 49 -12.96 10.09 -7.21
N ALA A 50 -12.33 10.48 -6.09
CA ALA A 50 -10.87 10.58 -6.00
C ALA A 50 -10.16 9.23 -6.23
N PHE A 51 -10.67 8.12 -5.66
CA PHE A 51 -10.10 6.80 -5.94
C PHE A 51 -10.30 6.35 -7.38
N LYS A 52 -11.48 6.61 -7.97
CA LYS A 52 -11.75 6.29 -9.37
C LYS A 52 -10.87 7.11 -10.32
N ALA A 53 -10.64 8.39 -10.00
CA ALA A 53 -9.70 9.24 -10.70
C ALA A 53 -8.29 8.68 -10.61
N TRP A 54 -7.82 8.34 -9.40
CA TRP A 54 -6.52 7.70 -9.17
C TRP A 54 -6.35 6.38 -9.96
N LEU A 55 -7.41 5.57 -10.02
CA LEU A 55 -7.37 4.30 -10.74
C LEU A 55 -7.39 4.51 -12.26
N GLY A 56 -7.91 5.64 -12.76
CA GLY A 56 -8.24 5.86 -14.17
C GLY A 56 -7.34 6.85 -14.91
N GLN A 57 -6.78 7.83 -14.22
CA GLN A 57 -5.99 8.91 -14.79
C GLN A 57 -4.50 8.53 -14.82
N PRO A 58 -3.84 8.57 -15.99
CA PRO A 58 -2.41 8.25 -16.10
C PRO A 58 -1.55 9.05 -15.12
N GLY A 59 -0.65 8.37 -14.39
CA GLY A 59 0.33 9.03 -13.53
C GLY A 59 -0.25 9.69 -12.25
N SER A 60 -1.51 9.42 -11.91
CA SER A 60 -2.17 10.07 -10.78
C SER A 60 -1.67 9.56 -9.43
N SER A 61 -1.65 10.44 -8.42
CA SER A 61 -1.24 10.10 -7.05
C SER A 61 -2.37 10.39 -6.05
N LEU A 62 -2.50 9.55 -5.02
CA LEU A 62 -3.54 9.67 -3.99
C LEU A 62 -2.95 9.47 -2.59
N TRP A 63 -3.27 10.36 -1.66
CA TRP A 63 -2.89 10.28 -0.27
C TRP A 63 -4.10 10.09 0.64
N LEU A 64 -4.16 8.95 1.35
CA LEU A 64 -5.13 8.70 2.40
C LEU A 64 -4.56 9.17 3.74
N ARG A 65 -5.02 10.33 4.19
CA ARG A 65 -4.50 11.01 5.38
C ARG A 65 -5.40 10.78 6.58
N GLY A 66 -4.90 10.12 7.61
CA GLY A 66 -5.69 9.85 8.80
C GLY A 66 -4.85 9.60 10.05
N PHE A 67 -5.42 9.86 11.21
CA PHE A 67 -4.76 9.66 12.50
C PHE A 67 -4.54 8.14 12.79
N ALA A 68 -3.82 7.79 13.85
CA ALA A 68 -3.60 6.37 14.22
C ALA A 68 -4.94 5.63 14.42
N GLY A 69 -5.04 4.34 14.16
CA GLY A 69 -6.28 3.59 14.47
C GLY A 69 -7.52 3.84 13.57
N CYS A 70 -7.54 4.84 12.69
CA CYS A 70 -8.69 5.11 11.79
C CYS A 70 -8.91 4.09 10.64
N GLY A 71 -8.18 2.97 10.63
CA GLY A 71 -8.36 1.91 9.64
C GLY A 71 -7.60 2.09 8.31
N LYS A 72 -6.60 2.98 8.23
CA LYS A 72 -5.71 3.16 7.05
C LYS A 72 -5.28 1.85 6.41
N SER A 73 -4.68 0.92 7.18
CA SER A 73 -4.18 -0.35 6.66
C SER A 73 -5.27 -1.28 6.11
N VAL A 74 -6.47 -1.22 6.70
CA VAL A 74 -7.64 -1.96 6.21
C VAL A 74 -8.16 -1.35 4.90
N LEU A 75 -8.19 -0.02 4.81
CA LEU A 75 -8.53 0.71 3.58
C LEU A 75 -7.49 0.48 2.49
N CYS A 76 -6.20 0.48 2.82
CA CYS A 76 -5.10 0.16 1.92
C CYS A 76 -5.25 -1.25 1.33
N SER A 77 -5.54 -2.25 2.17
CA SER A 77 -5.83 -3.61 1.70
C SER A 77 -7.06 -3.68 0.79
N THR A 78 -8.05 -2.83 1.04
CA THR A 78 -9.25 -2.71 0.19
C THR A 78 -8.91 -2.09 -1.17
N ALA A 79 -8.07 -1.04 -1.18
CA ALA A 79 -7.54 -0.43 -2.39
C ALA A 79 -6.76 -1.44 -3.23
N ILE A 80 -5.77 -2.14 -2.64
CA ILE A 80 -4.97 -3.18 -3.32
C ILE A 80 -5.88 -4.24 -3.95
N GLN A 81 -6.84 -4.77 -3.18
CA GLN A 81 -7.79 -5.77 -3.70
C GLN A 81 -8.61 -5.22 -4.87
N HIS A 82 -9.08 -3.99 -4.79
CA HIS A 82 -9.89 -3.38 -5.83
C HIS A 82 -9.07 -3.16 -7.11
N THR A 83 -7.86 -2.63 -6.99
CA THR A 83 -6.92 -2.42 -8.10
C THR A 83 -6.60 -3.73 -8.79
N LEU A 84 -6.25 -4.79 -8.04
CA LEU A 84 -6.01 -6.12 -8.60
C LEU A 84 -7.20 -6.67 -9.38
N ARG A 85 -8.43 -6.48 -8.88
CA ARG A 85 -9.65 -6.95 -9.56
C ARG A 85 -9.94 -6.17 -10.84
N ARG A 86 -9.70 -4.86 -10.84
CA ARG A 86 -10.04 -3.98 -11.96
C ARG A 86 -8.98 -3.94 -13.05
N ARG A 87 -7.71 -4.05 -12.67
CA ARG A 87 -6.56 -3.87 -13.57
C ARG A 87 -5.74 -5.13 -13.76
N GLY A 88 -5.63 -5.98 -12.74
CA GLY A 88 -4.75 -7.17 -12.78
C GLY A 88 -5.20 -8.31 -13.69
N PHE A 89 -6.43 -8.29 -14.22
CA PHE A 89 -6.94 -9.32 -15.15
C PHE A 89 -7.11 -8.81 -16.58
N ASP A 90 -6.75 -7.56 -16.84
CA ASP A 90 -6.74 -7.03 -18.18
C ASP A 90 -5.55 -7.63 -18.94
N ARG A 91 -5.83 -8.61 -19.80
CA ARG A 91 -4.80 -9.35 -20.55
C ARG A 91 -4.15 -8.53 -21.66
N GLU A 92 -4.78 -7.41 -22.03
CA GLU A 92 -4.32 -6.51 -23.09
C GLU A 92 -3.45 -5.39 -22.51
N SER A 93 -3.76 -4.93 -21.30
CA SER A 93 -3.02 -3.90 -20.58
C SER A 93 -1.79 -4.47 -19.87
N ARG A 94 -0.60 -3.97 -20.19
CA ARG A 94 0.64 -4.29 -19.45
C ARG A 94 0.62 -3.60 -18.10
N VAL A 95 -0.09 -4.14 -17.11
CA VAL A 95 -0.22 -3.53 -15.78
C VAL A 95 0.70 -4.21 -14.76
N GLY A 96 1.46 -3.40 -14.01
CA GLY A 96 2.21 -3.85 -12.84
C GLY A 96 1.55 -3.35 -11.55
N ILE A 97 1.48 -4.18 -10.52
CA ILE A 97 0.91 -3.80 -9.22
C ILE A 97 1.86 -4.23 -8.11
N ALA A 98 2.35 -3.30 -7.29
CA ALA A 98 3.18 -3.63 -6.15
C ALA A 98 2.77 -2.83 -4.92
N PHE A 99 3.04 -3.39 -3.75
CA PHE A 99 2.66 -2.76 -2.49
C PHE A 99 3.67 -3.01 -1.39
N PHE A 100 3.72 -2.09 -0.42
CA PHE A 100 4.60 -2.19 0.74
C PHE A 100 3.88 -1.67 1.98
N PHE A 101 4.15 -2.30 3.12
CA PHE A 101 3.59 -1.91 4.41
C PHE A 101 4.73 -1.51 5.33
N PHE A 102 4.79 -0.22 5.66
CA PHE A 102 5.70 0.27 6.68
C PHE A 102 5.22 -0.19 8.05
N THR A 103 6.15 -0.50 8.95
CA THR A 103 5.81 -0.79 10.35
C THR A 103 6.90 -0.36 11.32
N PHE A 104 6.51 0.29 12.42
CA PHE A 104 7.45 0.64 13.49
C PHE A 104 7.97 -0.59 14.26
N ASN A 105 7.30 -1.74 14.13
CA ASN A 105 7.65 -2.99 14.84
C ASN A 105 8.73 -3.83 14.15
N ASP A 106 9.12 -3.48 12.93
CA ASP A 106 10.11 -4.22 12.15
C ASP A 106 11.00 -3.23 11.39
N GLU A 107 12.25 -3.08 11.83
CA GLU A 107 13.23 -2.18 11.22
C GLU A 107 13.42 -2.47 9.74
N THR A 108 13.31 -3.75 9.33
CA THR A 108 13.45 -4.14 7.92
C THR A 108 12.33 -3.58 7.06
N LYS A 109 11.24 -3.09 7.64
CA LYS A 109 10.10 -2.47 6.97
C LYS A 109 10.04 -0.95 7.14
N GLN A 110 11.13 -0.31 7.54
CA GLN A 110 11.21 1.14 7.73
C GLN A 110 12.07 1.84 6.67
N GLU A 111 12.97 1.11 6.05
CA GLU A 111 14.00 1.63 5.14
C GLU A 111 13.52 1.78 3.69
N THR A 112 14.02 2.80 3.00
CA THR A 112 13.83 3.01 1.55
C THR A 112 14.34 1.83 0.73
N SER A 113 15.51 1.28 1.09
CA SER A 113 16.08 0.11 0.41
C SER A 113 15.14 -1.09 0.47
N SER A 114 14.51 -1.33 1.62
CA SER A 114 13.56 -2.43 1.79
C SER A 114 12.30 -2.27 0.96
N MET A 115 11.73 -1.06 0.91
CA MET A 115 10.63 -0.76 0.01
C MET A 115 11.02 -1.04 -1.45
N LEU A 116 12.15 -0.48 -1.91
CA LEU A 116 12.60 -0.66 -3.29
C LEU A 116 12.84 -2.14 -3.65
N ARG A 117 13.48 -2.92 -2.76
CA ARG A 117 13.67 -4.37 -2.94
C ARG A 117 12.33 -5.10 -3.07
N ALA A 118 11.34 -4.76 -2.25
CA ALA A 118 10.01 -5.35 -2.34
C ALA A 118 9.27 -4.98 -3.64
N LEU A 119 9.36 -3.73 -4.10
CA LEU A 119 8.74 -3.30 -5.35
C LEU A 119 9.42 -3.95 -6.56
N VAL A 120 10.75 -4.00 -6.58
CA VAL A 120 11.54 -4.67 -7.63
C VAL A 120 11.17 -6.14 -7.73
N LEU A 121 11.08 -6.85 -6.60
CA LEU A 121 10.71 -8.26 -6.59
C LEU A 121 9.29 -8.47 -7.15
N GLN A 122 8.31 -7.76 -6.59
CA GLN A 122 6.90 -7.93 -6.96
C GLN A 122 6.64 -7.61 -8.43
N LEU A 123 7.19 -6.51 -8.95
CA LEU A 123 6.97 -6.13 -10.35
C LEU A 123 7.73 -7.03 -11.31
N SER A 124 8.94 -7.46 -10.95
CA SER A 124 9.70 -8.41 -11.79
C SER A 124 8.98 -9.75 -11.93
N ASP A 125 8.28 -10.19 -10.88
CA ASP A 125 7.53 -11.45 -10.89
C ASP A 125 6.30 -11.43 -11.82
N GLN A 126 5.80 -10.23 -12.10
CA GLN A 126 4.64 -10.03 -12.98
C GLN A 126 5.02 -9.95 -14.47
N LEU A 127 6.32 -9.86 -14.79
CA LEU A 127 6.78 -9.85 -16.17
C LEU A 127 6.76 -11.25 -16.76
N LYS A 128 6.46 -11.39 -18.06
CA LYS A 128 6.44 -12.70 -18.74
C LYS A 128 7.82 -13.35 -18.90
N LYS A 129 8.89 -12.59 -18.70
CA LYS A 129 10.29 -13.01 -18.85
C LYS A 129 11.15 -12.28 -17.82
N PRO A 130 12.24 -12.90 -17.34
CA PRO A 130 13.21 -12.23 -16.47
C PRO A 130 13.71 -10.92 -17.08
N HIS A 131 13.72 -9.86 -16.26
CA HIS A 131 14.19 -8.55 -16.72
C HIS A 131 15.71 -8.47 -16.67
N HIS A 132 16.34 -8.07 -17.79
CA HIS A 132 17.81 -8.01 -17.89
C HIS A 132 18.44 -7.10 -16.82
N LYS A 133 17.78 -6.00 -16.46
CA LYS A 133 18.30 -5.07 -15.44
C LYS A 133 18.33 -5.68 -14.03
N LEU A 134 17.42 -6.60 -13.72
CA LEU A 134 17.45 -7.34 -12.46
C LEU A 134 18.64 -8.32 -12.43
N ALA A 135 18.89 -9.01 -13.55
CA ALA A 135 20.05 -9.89 -13.68
C ALA A 135 21.37 -9.11 -13.56
N GLU A 136 21.48 -7.95 -14.20
CA GLU A 136 22.65 -7.06 -14.08
C GLU A 136 22.85 -6.60 -12.63
N LEU A 137 21.77 -6.19 -11.96
CA LEU A 137 21.81 -5.79 -10.55
C LEU A 137 22.29 -6.95 -9.67
N TYR A 138 21.79 -8.17 -9.92
CA TYR A 138 22.24 -9.36 -9.23
C TYR A 138 23.73 -9.61 -9.46
N ASP A 139 24.19 -9.65 -10.71
CA ASP A 139 25.60 -9.94 -11.03
C ASP A 139 26.58 -8.95 -10.39
N ASN A 140 26.21 -7.67 -10.37
CA ASN A 140 27.03 -6.60 -9.78
C ASN A 140 27.09 -6.66 -8.25
N TYR A 141 26.05 -7.16 -7.59
CA TYR A 141 25.90 -7.07 -6.14
C TYR A 141 25.59 -8.42 -5.46
N LYS A 142 25.79 -9.56 -6.12
CA LYS A 142 25.44 -10.92 -5.60
C LYS A 142 25.99 -11.28 -4.22
N ARG A 143 26.96 -10.53 -3.68
CA ARG A 143 27.56 -10.72 -2.35
C ARG A 143 27.26 -9.58 -1.36
N ALA A 144 26.42 -8.62 -1.74
CA ALA A 144 26.10 -7.43 -0.96
C ALA A 144 24.63 -7.02 -1.14
N THR A 145 24.13 -6.13 -0.28
CA THR A 145 22.84 -5.48 -0.54
C THR A 145 23.05 -4.39 -1.59
N PRO A 146 22.26 -4.35 -2.67
CA PRO A 146 22.33 -3.26 -3.64
C PRO A 146 22.15 -1.88 -3.00
N PRO A 147 22.90 -0.86 -3.43
CA PRO A 147 22.65 0.53 -3.04
C PRO A 147 21.24 0.99 -3.48
N GLY A 148 20.65 1.92 -2.72
CA GLY A 148 19.32 2.47 -3.01
C GLY A 148 19.20 3.07 -4.41
N ARG A 149 20.25 3.77 -4.89
CA ARG A 149 20.28 4.32 -6.25
C ARG A 149 20.17 3.23 -7.32
N SER A 150 20.98 2.16 -7.20
CA SER A 150 20.96 1.05 -8.14
C SER A 150 19.62 0.30 -8.12
N LEU A 151 18.98 0.19 -6.95
CA LEU A 151 17.63 -0.37 -6.83
C LEU A 151 16.58 0.51 -7.50
N LEU A 152 16.65 1.83 -7.31
CA LEU A 152 15.72 2.78 -7.92
C LEU A 152 15.83 2.78 -9.45
N GLU A 153 17.06 2.75 -9.97
CA GLU A 153 17.32 2.62 -11.41
C GLU A 153 16.79 1.30 -11.97
N CYS A 154 17.00 0.18 -11.26
CA CYS A 154 16.45 -1.11 -11.63
C CYS A 154 14.91 -1.08 -11.63
N LEU A 155 14.30 -0.52 -10.58
CA LEU A 155 12.85 -0.36 -10.45
C LEU A 155 12.28 0.46 -11.61
N HIS A 156 12.91 1.59 -11.96
CA HIS A 156 12.49 2.41 -13.09
C HIS A 156 12.49 1.62 -14.40
N GLN A 157 13.57 0.86 -14.67
CA GLN A 157 13.68 0.02 -15.88
C GLN A 157 12.67 -1.13 -15.90
N ILE A 158 12.28 -1.66 -14.74
CA ILE A 158 11.19 -2.64 -14.66
C ILE A 158 9.84 -1.94 -14.93
N CYS A 159 9.62 -0.74 -14.40
CA CYS A 159 8.36 0.00 -14.58
C CYS A 159 8.07 0.34 -16.05
N ILE A 160 9.06 0.71 -16.85
CA ILE A 160 8.89 0.97 -18.30
C ILE A 160 8.49 -0.26 -19.12
N SER A 161 8.62 -1.47 -18.56
CA SER A 161 8.10 -2.69 -19.19
C SER A 161 6.57 -2.78 -19.14
N PHE A 162 5.95 -1.99 -18.25
CA PHE A 162 4.51 -1.83 -18.09
C PHE A 162 4.02 -0.54 -18.75
N GLN A 163 2.73 -0.48 -19.02
CA GLN A 163 2.04 0.75 -19.41
C GLN A 163 1.61 1.54 -18.16
N ASP A 164 0.92 0.85 -17.23
CA ASP A 164 0.49 1.42 -15.95
C ASP A 164 1.10 0.61 -14.80
N VAL A 165 1.67 1.30 -13.82
CA VAL A 165 2.25 0.69 -12.62
C VAL A 165 1.56 1.28 -11.40
N TYR A 166 0.88 0.44 -10.60
CA TYR A 166 0.25 0.85 -9.36
C TYR A 166 1.14 0.49 -8.18
N VAL A 167 1.65 1.50 -7.49
CA VAL A 167 2.42 1.35 -6.25
C VAL A 167 1.56 1.81 -5.09
N ILE A 168 1.32 0.91 -4.13
CA ILE A 168 0.50 1.20 -2.95
C ILE A 168 1.34 1.05 -1.68
N LEU A 169 1.52 2.13 -0.93
CA LEU A 169 2.36 2.22 0.26
C LEU A 169 1.50 2.51 1.49
N ASP A 170 1.50 1.60 2.46
CA ASP A 170 0.76 1.76 3.70
C ASP A 170 1.63 2.30 4.83
N ALA A 171 1.10 3.25 5.59
CA ALA A 171 1.66 3.78 6.83
C ALA A 171 3.05 4.43 6.66
N LEU A 172 3.23 5.29 5.65
CA LEU A 172 4.51 5.97 5.38
C LEU A 172 5.10 6.71 6.61
N ASP A 173 4.24 7.18 7.53
CA ASP A 173 4.65 7.78 8.80
C ASP A 173 5.41 6.81 9.75
N GLU A 174 5.36 5.51 9.50
CA GLU A 174 6.09 4.52 10.28
C GLU A 174 7.54 4.33 9.81
N SER A 175 7.94 4.91 8.67
CA SER A 175 9.36 5.13 8.35
C SER A 175 9.88 6.26 9.23
N PRO A 176 10.93 6.09 10.07
CA PRO A 176 11.37 7.13 11.00
C PRO A 176 11.88 8.39 10.30
N ARG A 177 11.45 9.55 10.82
CA ARG A 177 11.78 10.88 10.28
C ARG A 177 13.29 11.15 10.25
N ASP A 178 13.98 10.81 11.34
CA ASP A 178 15.38 11.20 11.54
C ASP A 178 16.40 10.27 10.86
N SER A 179 15.94 9.19 10.21
CA SER A 179 16.83 8.21 9.56
C SER A 179 16.51 7.98 8.08
N TYR A 180 15.25 7.64 7.75
CA TYR A 180 14.92 7.09 6.43
C TYR A 180 13.89 7.91 5.66
N ARG A 181 12.98 8.61 6.35
CA ARG A 181 11.82 9.22 5.70
C ARG A 181 12.18 10.33 4.71
N ALA A 182 13.20 11.13 4.97
CA ALA A 182 13.64 12.16 4.03
C ALA A 182 14.05 11.54 2.67
N ALA A 183 14.93 10.55 2.70
CA ALA A 183 15.35 9.82 1.50
C ALA A 183 14.19 9.04 0.84
N MET A 184 13.23 8.56 1.64
CA MET A 184 11.99 7.94 1.15
C MET A 184 11.16 8.94 0.34
N LEU A 185 10.91 10.13 0.89
CA LEU A 185 10.13 11.19 0.24
C LEU A 185 10.81 11.66 -1.06
N GLU A 186 12.12 11.89 -1.04
CA GLU A 186 12.90 12.20 -2.25
C GLU A 186 12.76 11.10 -3.32
N THR A 187 12.81 9.83 -2.90
CA THR A 187 12.62 8.69 -3.81
C THR A 187 11.21 8.67 -4.41
N LEU A 188 10.16 8.93 -3.62
CA LEU A 188 8.79 9.00 -4.13
C LEU A 188 8.61 10.16 -5.12
N THR A 189 9.25 11.30 -4.86
CA THR A 189 9.25 12.44 -5.77
C THR A 189 9.94 12.10 -7.09
N GLU A 190 11.10 11.44 -7.06
CA GLU A 190 11.76 10.94 -8.28
C GLU A 190 10.89 9.94 -9.04
N MET A 191 10.30 8.96 -8.35
CA MET A 191 9.42 7.96 -8.96
C MET A 191 8.24 8.60 -9.71
N ARG A 192 7.63 9.64 -9.13
CA ARG A 192 6.51 10.37 -9.75
C ARG A 192 6.94 11.22 -10.95
N GLY A 193 8.22 11.57 -11.04
CA GLY A 193 8.78 12.30 -12.17
C GLY A 193 9.04 11.44 -13.41
N TRP A 194 8.86 10.12 -13.33
CA TRP A 194 9.06 9.22 -14.47
C TRP A 194 7.98 9.45 -15.54
N SER A 195 8.40 9.93 -16.71
CA SER A 195 7.51 10.19 -17.86
C SER A 195 7.25 8.98 -18.74
N ASP A 196 8.08 7.94 -18.62
CA ASP A 196 8.16 6.83 -19.58
C ASP A 196 7.26 5.64 -19.17
N CYS A 197 6.56 5.76 -18.04
CA CYS A 197 5.48 4.86 -17.62
C CYS A 197 4.43 5.65 -16.83
N HIS A 198 3.19 5.16 -16.79
CA HIS A 198 2.17 5.77 -15.93
C HIS A 198 2.28 5.19 -14.52
N LEU A 199 3.02 5.87 -13.64
CA LEU A 199 3.12 5.47 -12.24
C LEU A 199 1.93 6.04 -11.44
N HIS A 200 1.08 5.15 -10.94
CA HIS A 200 -0.01 5.49 -10.02
C HIS A 200 0.43 5.21 -8.59
N LEU A 201 0.56 6.26 -7.79
CA LEU A 201 1.01 6.13 -6.40
C LEU A 201 -0.19 6.30 -5.43
N LEU A 202 -0.42 5.33 -4.54
CA LEU A 202 -1.32 5.50 -3.40
C LEU A 202 -0.50 5.39 -2.12
N VAL A 203 -0.57 6.41 -1.27
CA VAL A 203 0.10 6.41 0.04
C VAL A 203 -0.95 6.54 1.13
N THR A 204 -0.77 5.83 2.25
CA THR A 204 -1.48 6.12 3.49
C THR A 204 -0.49 6.61 4.54
N SER A 205 -0.89 7.60 5.33
CA SER A 205 -0.10 8.00 6.50
C SER A 205 -0.90 8.82 7.51
N ARG A 206 -0.31 9.07 8.67
CA ARG A 206 -0.63 10.21 9.52
C ARG A 206 -0.33 11.53 8.82
N ASP A 207 -0.92 12.57 9.38
CA ASP A 207 -0.72 13.94 8.95
C ASP A 207 0.56 14.52 9.58
N GLU A 208 1.71 13.98 9.17
CA GLU A 208 3.04 14.47 9.56
C GLU A 208 3.46 15.64 8.66
N VAL A 209 4.12 16.65 9.23
CA VAL A 209 4.43 17.91 8.54
C VAL A 209 5.31 17.68 7.30
N ASP A 210 6.36 16.87 7.45
CA ASP A 210 7.30 16.55 6.36
C ASP A 210 6.62 15.79 5.22
N ILE A 211 5.74 14.83 5.54
CA ILE A 211 4.94 14.11 4.54
C ILE A 211 3.97 15.07 3.83
N ARG A 212 3.28 15.93 4.60
CA ARG A 212 2.30 16.88 4.06
C ARG A 212 2.96 17.85 3.08
N GLU A 213 4.04 18.50 3.52
CA GLU A 213 4.76 19.49 2.72
C GLU A 213 5.24 18.88 1.40
N GLU A 214 5.82 17.68 1.44
CA GLU A 214 6.29 17.01 0.23
C GLU A 214 5.12 16.64 -0.71
N LEU A 215 4.08 15.98 -0.21
CA LEU A 215 2.98 15.49 -1.05
C LEU A 215 2.12 16.63 -1.62
N GLU A 216 1.94 17.72 -0.87
CA GLU A 216 1.22 18.92 -1.34
C GLU A 216 2.03 19.70 -2.39
N ALA A 217 3.34 19.90 -2.18
CA ALA A 217 4.23 20.51 -3.17
C ALA A 217 4.21 19.76 -4.52
N ASN A 218 4.00 18.46 -4.42
CA ASN A 218 3.90 17.53 -5.51
C ASN A 218 2.49 17.39 -6.12
N GLN A 219 1.49 18.13 -5.64
CA GLN A 219 0.10 18.09 -6.14
C GLN A 219 -0.56 16.70 -6.03
N VAL A 220 -0.29 15.98 -4.94
CA VAL A 220 -0.94 14.70 -4.66
C VAL A 220 -2.36 14.93 -4.13
N GLU A 221 -3.35 14.31 -4.77
CA GLU A 221 -4.76 14.38 -4.34
C GLU A 221 -4.90 13.77 -2.94
N THR A 222 -5.62 14.43 -2.03
CA THR A 222 -5.71 14.02 -0.63
C THR A 222 -7.13 13.67 -0.22
N ILE A 223 -7.32 12.48 0.37
CA ILE A 223 -8.56 12.08 1.05
C ILE A 223 -8.31 12.08 2.56
N PRO A 224 -8.90 13.04 3.31
CA PRO A 224 -8.85 13.00 4.77
C PRO A 224 -9.79 11.89 5.28
N LEU A 225 -9.27 11.04 6.16
CA LEU A 225 -10.02 9.97 6.82
C LEU A 225 -10.79 10.50 8.04
N LYS A 226 -11.67 11.47 7.78
CA LYS A 226 -12.56 12.10 8.76
C LYS A 226 -13.83 12.58 8.05
N ASN A 227 -14.66 11.63 7.63
CA ASN A 227 -15.93 11.89 6.95
C ASN A 227 -17.06 11.02 7.51
N ASP A 228 -18.30 11.43 7.23
CA ASP A 228 -19.52 10.74 7.68
C ASP A 228 -19.57 9.27 7.23
N GLU A 229 -18.95 8.93 6.09
CA GLU A 229 -18.88 7.55 5.60
C GLU A 229 -17.95 6.68 6.46
N ILE A 230 -16.89 7.24 7.05
CA ILE A 230 -16.07 6.54 8.04
C ILE A 230 -16.84 6.33 9.34
N ASP A 231 -17.64 7.30 9.78
CA ASP A 231 -18.47 7.15 10.97
C ASP A 231 -19.49 6.01 10.78
N GLN A 232 -20.06 5.87 9.58
CA GLN A 232 -20.91 4.72 9.23
C GLN A 232 -20.15 3.39 9.25
N ASP A 233 -18.91 3.36 8.73
CA ASP A 233 -18.06 2.16 8.78
C ASP A 233 -17.69 1.78 10.22
N ILE A 234 -17.43 2.76 11.09
CA ILE A 234 -17.16 2.57 12.51
C ILE A 234 -18.41 2.01 13.20
N ALA A 235 -19.58 2.59 12.98
CA ALA A 235 -20.84 2.09 13.54
C ALA A 235 -21.09 0.63 13.12
N LEU A 236 -20.95 0.31 11.83
CA LEU A 236 -21.09 -1.05 11.32
C LEU A 236 -20.10 -2.03 11.97
N PHE A 237 -18.84 -1.61 12.14
CA PHE A 237 -17.81 -2.41 12.80
C PHE A 237 -18.17 -2.68 14.27
N VAL A 238 -18.53 -1.63 15.03
CA VAL A 238 -18.89 -1.73 16.45
C VAL A 238 -20.12 -2.61 16.65
N SER A 239 -21.18 -2.38 15.85
CA SER A 239 -22.43 -3.13 15.94
C SER A 239 -22.22 -4.64 15.74
N ARG A 240 -21.43 -5.02 14.72
CA ARG A 240 -21.06 -6.43 14.51
C ARG A 240 -20.25 -6.98 15.68
N HIS A 241 -19.22 -6.25 16.12
CA HIS A 241 -18.33 -6.74 17.16
C HIS A 241 -19.07 -6.97 18.49
N LEU A 242 -20.03 -6.10 18.84
CA LEU A 242 -20.90 -6.28 20.02
C LEU A 242 -21.78 -7.53 19.92
N ARG A 243 -22.38 -7.78 18.74
CA ARG A 243 -23.31 -8.91 18.53
C ARG A 243 -22.61 -10.26 18.42
N GLU A 244 -21.46 -10.30 17.76
CA GLU A 244 -20.73 -11.54 17.45
C GLU A 244 -19.82 -11.97 18.61
N ASN A 245 -19.32 -11.03 19.41
CA ASN A 245 -18.43 -11.35 20.53
C ASN A 245 -19.24 -11.86 21.74
N ARG A 246 -19.13 -13.17 22.02
CA ARG A 246 -19.83 -13.83 23.14
C ARG A 246 -19.57 -13.16 24.50
N ARG A 247 -18.39 -12.56 24.71
CA ARG A 247 -18.05 -11.89 25.98
C ARG A 247 -18.77 -10.55 26.15
N LEU A 248 -19.18 -9.93 25.05
CA LEU A 248 -19.85 -8.63 25.03
C LEU A 248 -21.38 -8.75 25.09
N ARG A 249 -21.94 -9.92 24.78
CA ARG A 249 -23.39 -10.18 24.87
C ARG A 249 -24.01 -9.86 26.23
N LYS A 250 -23.25 -9.94 27.32
CA LYS A 250 -23.72 -9.56 28.65
C LYS A 250 -24.10 -8.08 28.78
N TRP A 251 -23.67 -7.24 27.84
CA TRP A 251 -23.96 -5.81 27.78
C TRP A 251 -25.02 -5.47 26.72
N SER A 252 -25.80 -6.46 26.25
CA SER A 252 -26.78 -6.27 25.17
C SER A 252 -27.77 -5.14 25.42
N PHE A 253 -28.12 -4.89 26.69
CA PHE A 253 -29.00 -3.80 27.10
C PHE A 253 -28.41 -2.39 26.88
N SER A 254 -27.09 -2.28 26.70
CA SER A 254 -26.38 -1.02 26.47
C SER A 254 -25.78 -0.93 25.06
N PHE A 255 -26.11 -1.84 24.14
CA PHE A 255 -25.51 -1.84 22.81
C PHE A 255 -25.74 -0.54 22.05
N ASP A 256 -26.97 0.00 22.08
CA ASP A 256 -27.29 1.26 21.39
C ASP A 256 -26.49 2.44 21.95
N GLU A 257 -26.30 2.48 23.27
CA GLU A 257 -25.49 3.51 23.93
C GLU A 257 -24.01 3.35 23.60
N ILE A 258 -23.48 2.12 23.66
CA ILE A 258 -22.08 1.82 23.32
C ILE A 258 -21.81 2.15 21.85
N GLU A 259 -22.69 1.76 20.94
CA GLU A 259 -22.57 2.04 19.51
C GLU A 259 -22.57 3.54 19.24
N ARG A 260 -23.51 4.29 19.82
CA ARG A 260 -23.54 5.76 19.71
C ARG A 260 -22.26 6.40 20.27
N VAL A 261 -21.89 6.08 21.51
CA VAL A 261 -20.73 6.70 22.17
C VAL A 261 -19.43 6.36 21.45
N LEU A 262 -19.24 5.11 21.04
CA LEU A 262 -18.04 4.74 20.29
C LEU A 262 -18.04 5.36 18.90
N THR A 263 -19.17 5.52 18.22
CA THR A 263 -19.19 6.18 16.90
C THR A 263 -18.89 7.67 17.03
N GLU A 264 -19.51 8.37 17.99
CA GLU A 264 -19.29 9.81 18.21
C GLU A 264 -17.91 10.14 18.79
N LYS A 265 -17.33 9.23 19.59
CA LYS A 265 -16.05 9.45 20.28
C LYS A 265 -14.88 8.67 19.70
N ALA A 266 -15.09 7.80 18.71
CA ALA A 266 -14.00 7.13 18.00
C ALA A 266 -13.27 8.17 17.14
N GLN A 267 -12.41 8.92 17.78
CA GLN A 267 -11.25 9.54 17.15
C GLN A 267 -10.18 8.46 16.91
N GLY A 268 -10.63 7.27 16.46
CA GLY A 268 -9.96 5.97 16.36
C GLY A 268 -8.78 5.73 17.29
N VAL A 269 -9.12 5.26 18.49
CA VAL A 269 -8.17 4.66 19.44
C VAL A 269 -8.41 3.16 19.48
#